data_AF-A0A4U9D0R4-F1
#
_entry.id   AF-A0A4U9D0R4-F1
#
_cell.length_a   1.000
_cell.length_b   1.000
_cell.length_c   1.000
_cell.angle_alpha   90.00
_cell.angle_beta   90.00
_cell.angle_gamma   90.00
#
_symmetry.space_group_name_H-M   'P 1'
#
loop_
_entity.id
_entity.type
_entity.pdbx_description
1 polymer ?
#
loop_
_entity_poly.entity_id
_entity_poly.type
_entity_poly.pdbx_seq_one_letter_code
_entity_poly.pdbx_strand_id
1 'polypeptide(L)'
;MRNHHEEDHDSREHHAERGGRRGGGRRQRFFGHGELRLVILDILSRSASHGYELIKEIESLTQGNYSPSPGVIYPTLDLLQDQGLIGVEEENGR
;
A
#
# COMPACT_ATOMS: atom_id res chain seq x y z
N MET A 1 -46.22 13.15 17.80
CA MET A 1 -44.82 13.14 18.26
C MET A 1 -44.47 11.69 18.55
N ARG A 2 -43.65 10.94 17.82
CA ARG A 2 -42.49 11.23 16.95
C ARG A 2 -42.42 10.15 15.87
N ASN A 3 -41.93 10.56 14.70
CA ASN A 3 -41.79 9.74 13.49
C ASN A 3 -40.50 8.90 13.52
N HIS A 4 -40.57 7.76 12.84
CA HIS A 4 -39.43 7.03 12.25
C HIS A 4 -38.57 7.96 11.36
N HIS A 5 -37.24 7.88 11.47
CA HIS A 5 -36.26 7.78 10.36
C HIS A 5 -34.83 7.89 10.93
N GLU A 6 -33.94 6.96 10.56
CA GLU A 6 -32.47 7.12 10.53
C GLU A 6 -31.97 5.85 9.81
N GLU A 7 -31.97 5.83 8.47
CA GLU A 7 -30.88 6.22 7.55
C GLU A 7 -29.58 5.41 7.74
N ASP A 8 -29.47 4.38 6.89
CA ASP A 8 -28.22 3.83 6.36
C ASP A 8 -27.38 4.94 5.69
N HIS A 9 -26.08 5.00 5.95
CA HIS A 9 -25.02 5.06 4.91
C HIS A 9 -23.61 5.23 5.52
N ASP A 10 -22.77 4.25 5.20
CA ASP A 10 -21.41 4.39 4.63
C ASP A 10 -20.57 5.61 5.03
N SER A 11 -19.45 5.37 5.74
CA SER A 11 -18.12 5.85 5.32
C SER A 11 -17.04 5.60 6.39
N ARG A 12 -16.03 4.83 5.99
CA ARG A 12 -14.61 5.12 6.17
C ARG A 12 -14.18 5.67 7.55
N GLU A 13 -13.61 4.79 8.37
CA GLU A 13 -12.58 5.22 9.32
C GLU A 13 -11.26 4.52 9.01
N HIS A 14 -10.44 5.26 8.28
CA HIS A 14 -9.00 5.07 8.22
C HIS A 14 -8.46 5.07 9.65
N HIS A 15 -8.09 3.90 10.16
CA HIS A 15 -7.28 3.75 11.36
C HIS A 15 -5.89 4.35 11.12
N ALA A 16 -5.80 5.68 11.17
CA ALA A 16 -4.56 6.40 11.38
C ALA A 16 -4.22 6.30 12.88
N GLU A 17 -3.73 5.14 13.31
CA GLU A 17 -3.21 4.98 14.66
C GLU A 17 -1.94 5.81 14.83
N ARG A 18 -2.08 6.90 15.60
CA ARG A 18 -1.00 7.54 16.32
C ARG A 18 -0.34 6.52 17.25
N GLY A 19 0.98 6.36 17.17
CA GLY A 19 1.72 5.63 18.20
C GLY A 19 3.24 5.65 18.05
N GLY A 20 3.92 6.36 18.96
CA GLY A 20 5.20 5.91 19.51
C GLY A 20 6.48 6.46 18.89
N ARG A 21 6.97 7.58 19.44
CA ARG A 21 8.41 7.80 19.57
C ARG A 21 8.95 6.82 20.63
N ARG A 22 9.84 5.90 20.25
CA ARG A 22 10.95 5.28 21.03
C ARG A 22 11.23 3.84 20.56
N GLY A 23 12.51 3.53 20.32
CA GLY A 23 13.03 2.16 20.40
C GLY A 23 13.54 1.59 19.07
N GLY A 24 14.86 1.57 18.91
CA GLY A 24 15.55 0.82 17.85
C GLY A 24 15.47 -0.69 18.06
N GLY A 25 14.30 -1.27 17.84
CA GLY A 25 14.11 -2.70 17.60
C GLY A 25 13.83 -2.89 16.12
N ARG A 26 14.54 -3.83 15.46
CA ARG A 26 14.28 -4.20 14.07
C ARG A 26 12.80 -4.59 13.96
N ARG A 27 11.94 -3.71 13.45
CA ARG A 27 10.54 -4.02 13.17
C ARG A 27 10.53 -5.31 12.36
N GLN A 28 9.93 -6.36 12.90
CA GLN A 28 9.78 -7.63 12.21
C GLN A 28 8.98 -7.34 10.94
N ARG A 29 9.62 -7.53 9.79
CA ARG A 29 9.00 -7.29 8.49
C ARG A 29 8.07 -8.46 8.19
N PHE A 30 6.89 -8.19 7.65
CA PHE A 30 5.98 -9.24 7.19
C PHE A 30 6.60 -10.05 6.05
N PHE A 31 7.17 -9.34 5.08
CA PHE A 31 7.98 -9.94 4.02
C PHE A 31 9.45 -10.06 4.43
N GLY A 32 10.05 -11.17 4.04
CA GLY A 32 11.49 -11.40 4.10
C GLY A 32 12.27 -10.42 3.22
N HIS A 33 13.60 -10.55 3.26
CA HIS A 33 14.47 -9.71 2.45
C HIS A 33 14.20 -9.92 0.96
N GLY A 34 13.63 -8.90 0.31
CA GLY A 34 13.40 -8.90 -1.13
C GLY A 34 12.07 -9.51 -1.59
N GLU A 35 11.30 -10.18 -0.74
CA GLU A 35 10.01 -10.77 -1.14
C GLU A 35 9.00 -9.70 -1.56
N LEU A 36 8.93 -8.59 -0.82
CA LEU A 36 8.07 -7.46 -1.19
C LEU A 36 8.40 -6.91 -2.58
N ARG A 37 9.68 -6.88 -2.96
CA ARG A 37 10.09 -6.44 -4.31
C ARG A 37 9.53 -7.37 -5.39
N LEU A 38 9.55 -8.69 -5.14
CA LEU A 38 9.00 -9.66 -6.08
C LEU A 38 7.48 -9.52 -6.22
N VAL A 39 6.77 -9.30 -5.12
CA VAL A 39 5.32 -9.05 -5.17
C VAL A 39 5.00 -7.78 -5.95
N ILE A 40 5.73 -6.68 -5.71
CA ILE A 40 5.57 -5.42 -6.46
C ILE A 40 5.82 -5.65 -7.95
N LEU A 41 6.88 -6.37 -8.31
CA LEU A 41 7.19 -6.69 -9.71
C LEU A 41 6.12 -7.57 -10.35
N ASP A 42 5.59 -8.58 -9.64
CA ASP A 42 4.50 -9.43 -10.15
C ASP A 42 3.25 -8.59 -10.45
N ILE A 43 2.86 -7.68 -9.55
CA ILE A 43 1.73 -6.78 -9.77
C ILE A 43 1.97 -5.90 -11.00
N LEU A 44 3.11 -5.21 -11.04
CA LEU A 44 3.45 -4.30 -12.15
C LEU A 44 3.62 -5.02 -13.50
N SER A 45 3.96 -6.31 -13.48
CA SER A 45 4.03 -7.13 -14.70
C SER A 45 2.67 -7.41 -15.33
N ARG A 46 1.58 -7.28 -14.55
CA ARG A 46 0.20 -7.53 -15.00
C ARG A 46 -0.48 -6.24 -15.45
N SER A 47 -0.23 -5.13 -14.76
CA SER A 47 -0.77 -3.81 -15.08
C SER A 47 0.13 -2.72 -14.52
N ALA A 48 0.23 -1.59 -15.23
CA ALA A 48 0.75 -0.36 -14.64
C ALA A 48 -0.11 0.02 -13.42
N SER A 49 0.54 0.37 -12.31
CA SER A 49 -0.13 0.67 -11.05
C SER A 49 0.56 1.82 -10.32
N HIS A 50 -0.24 2.66 -9.68
CA HIS A 50 0.26 3.73 -8.81
C HIS A 50 0.67 3.16 -7.44
N GLY A 51 1.57 3.86 -6.73
CA GLY A 51 2.07 3.42 -5.43
C GLY A 51 0.97 3.14 -4.39
N TYR A 52 -0.12 3.91 -4.39
CA TYR A 52 -1.25 3.66 -3.50
C TYR A 52 -2.09 2.44 -3.89
N GLU A 53 -2.21 2.17 -5.18
CA GLU A 53 -2.91 0.97 -5.66
C GLU A 53 -2.10 -0.28 -5.33
N LEU A 54 -0.76 -0.22 -5.42
CA LEU A 54 0.11 -1.30 -4.95
C LEU A 54 -0.11 -1.61 -3.45
N ILE A 55 -0.33 -0.60 -2.61
CA ILE A 55 -0.62 -0.82 -1.18
C ILE A 55 -1.91 -1.63 -1.01
N LYS A 56 -2.99 -1.19 -1.66
CA LYS A 56 -4.29 -1.87 -1.59
C LYS A 56 -4.23 -3.29 -2.15
N GLU A 57 -3.52 -3.48 -3.26
CA GLU A 57 -3.43 -4.78 -3.91
C GLU A 57 -2.64 -5.77 -3.04
N ILE A 58 -1.55 -5.33 -2.42
CA ILE A 58 -0.80 -6.17 -1.46
C ILE A 58 -1.64 -6.48 -0.22
N GLU A 59 -2.42 -5.52 0.29
CA GLU A 59 -3.35 -5.76 1.38
C GLU A 59 -4.41 -6.80 1.00
N SER A 60 -4.98 -6.70 -0.20
CA SER A 60 -5.95 -7.66 -0.74
C SER A 60 -5.34 -9.05 -0.94
N LEU A 61 -4.15 -9.15 -1.53
CA LEU A 61 -3.42 -10.41 -1.74
C LEU A 61 -3.10 -11.12 -0.41
N THR A 62 -2.86 -10.35 0.64
CA THR A 62 -2.61 -10.88 1.99
C THR A 62 -3.88 -11.01 2.82
N GLN A 63 -5.07 -10.88 2.21
CA GLN A 63 -6.37 -10.98 2.90
C GLN A 63 -6.49 -10.04 4.11
N GLY A 64 -5.89 -8.86 4.02
CA GLY A 64 -5.84 -7.86 5.08
C GLY A 64 -4.80 -8.14 6.18
N ASN A 65 -4.03 -9.23 6.11
CA ASN A 65 -3.00 -9.53 7.11
C ASN A 65 -1.82 -8.56 7.05
N TYR A 66 -1.60 -7.87 5.93
CA TYR A 66 -0.51 -6.92 5.78
C TYR A 66 -0.80 -5.81 4.77
N SER A 67 -0.75 -4.57 5.24
CA SER A 67 -0.78 -3.37 4.38
C SER A 67 0.57 -2.66 4.47
N PRO A 68 1.39 -2.62 3.40
CA PRO A 68 2.66 -1.93 3.42
C PRO A 68 2.46 -0.42 3.51
N SER A 69 3.25 0.25 4.35
CA SER A 69 3.14 1.71 4.45
C SER A 69 3.75 2.42 3.24
N PRO A 70 3.34 3.66 2.94
CA PRO A 70 3.99 4.50 1.93
C PRO A 70 5.51 4.61 2.09
N GLY A 71 6.00 4.66 3.34
CA GLY A 71 7.43 4.73 3.66
C GLY A 71 8.20 3.42 3.39
N VAL A 72 7.51 2.34 3.06
CA VAL A 72 8.11 1.09 2.55
C VAL A 72 7.95 1.00 1.04
N ILE A 73 6.76 1.36 0.50
CA ILE A 73 6.48 1.27 -0.94
C ILE A 73 7.37 2.19 -1.76
N TYR A 74 7.35 3.50 -1.50
CA TYR A 74 8.03 4.46 -2.38
C TYR A 74 9.55 4.23 -2.45
N PRO A 75 10.27 4.03 -1.33
CA PRO A 75 11.70 3.69 -1.41
C PRO A 75 11.98 2.36 -2.12
N THR A 76 11.03 1.42 -2.09
CA THR A 76 11.17 0.16 -2.82
C THR A 76 10.97 0.37 -4.32
N LEU A 77 10.04 1.23 -4.72
CA LEU A 77 9.85 1.61 -6.13
C LEU A 77 11.08 2.36 -6.67
N ASP A 78 11.59 3.34 -5.93
CA ASP A 78 12.82 4.06 -6.30
C ASP A 78 13.98 3.08 -6.53
N LEU A 79 14.18 2.12 -5.61
CA LEU A 79 15.20 1.09 -5.76
C LEU A 79 15.01 0.23 -7.01
N LEU A 80 13.77 -0.17 -7.31
CA LEU A 80 13.47 -0.98 -8.49
C LEU A 80 13.68 -0.18 -9.78
N GLN A 81 13.36 1.10 -9.77
CA GLN A 81 13.57 2.02 -10.88
C GLN A 81 15.06 2.26 -11.11
N ASP A 82 15.84 2.50 -10.06
CA ASP A 82 17.30 2.63 -10.12
C ASP A 82 17.99 1.37 -10.66
N GLN A 83 17.41 0.20 -10.39
CA GLN A 83 17.85 -1.09 -10.95
C GLN A 83 17.41 -1.31 -12.40
N GLY A 84 16.60 -0.42 -12.98
CA GLY A 84 16.04 -0.55 -14.32
C GLY A 84 15.00 -1.67 -14.46
N LEU A 85 14.40 -2.11 -13.34
CA LEU A 85 13.40 -3.18 -13.33
C LEU A 85 11.98 -2.66 -13.55
N ILE A 86 11.74 -1.38 -13.26
CA ILE A 86 10.47 -0.69 -13.52
C ILE A 86 10.76 0.66 -14.20
N GLY A 87 9.76 1.21 -14.89
CA GLY A 87 9.77 2.54 -15.47
C GLY A 87 8.56 3.35 -15.03
N VAL A 88 8.62 4.66 -15.22
CA VAL A 88 7.49 5.56 -15.00
C VAL A 88 6.80 5.76 -16.35
N GLU A 89 5.50 5.45 -16.40
CA GLU A 89 4.65 5.89 -17.50
C GLU A 89 4.03 7.23 -17.10
N GLU A 90 4.41 8.29 -17.80
CA GLU A 90 3.67 9.55 -17.69
C GLU A 90 2.34 9.36 -18.42
N GLU A 91 1.23 9.39 -17.69
CA GLU A 91 -0.09 9.44 -18.29
C GLU A 91 -0.12 10.69 -19.16
N ASN A 92 -0.03 10.49 -20.49
CA ASN A 92 -0.03 11.55 -21.47
C ASN A 92 -1.30 12.38 -21.30
N GLY A 93 -1.17 13.47 -20.53
CA GLY A 93 -2.25 14.40 -20.26
C GLY A 93 -2.83 14.92 -21.57
N ARG A 94 -4.04 14.48 -21.88
CA ARG A 94 -4.92 15.11 -22.86
C ARG A 94 -6.04 15.81 -22.13
#